data_AF-A0A919R3J4-F1
#
_entry.id   AF-A0A919R3J4-F1
#
_cell.length_a   1.000
_cell.length_b   1.000
_cell.length_c   1.000
_cell.angle_alpha   90.00
_cell.angle_beta   90.00
_cell.angle_gamma   90.00
#
_symmetry.space_group_name_H-M   'P 1'
#
loop_
_entity.id
_entity.type
_entity.pdbx_description
1 polymer ?
#
loop_
_entity_poly.entity_id
_entity_poly.type
_entity_poly.pdbx_seq_one_letter_code
_entity_poly.pdbx_strand_id
1 'polypeptide(L)'
;MKTWRRAGLYLGISSLVTAGAVNLAMPAQAAASSSAIVKTGGTRAGEAWFNRSNGTHSNKAWFDVYDAKCDAEPVYVQYSINGDLKDYTQENDGGCGTTMGVNLQTGYFTIKYRVCVDNGVFSDSCSSWKSDHN
;
A
#
# COMPACT_ATOMS: atom_id res chain seq x y z
N MET A 1 -25.37 -19.88 -72.84
CA MET A 1 -24.16 -19.07 -72.54
C MET A 1 -24.47 -18.25 -71.29
N LYS A 2 -23.88 -18.55 -70.11
CA LYS A 2 -22.77 -17.80 -69.44
C LYS A 2 -23.07 -16.28 -69.38
N THR A 3 -23.15 -15.55 -68.26
CA THR A 3 -22.46 -15.59 -66.94
C THR A 3 -23.19 -14.68 -65.91
N TRP A 4 -23.48 -15.11 -64.66
CA TRP A 4 -22.83 -14.78 -63.34
C TRP A 4 -22.73 -13.27 -62.99
N ARG A 5 -23.44 -12.68 -62.02
CA ARG A 5 -23.46 -12.73 -60.52
C ARG A 5 -22.54 -11.70 -59.79
N ARG A 6 -23.19 -10.90 -58.92
CA ARG A 6 -22.80 -10.45 -57.54
C ARG A 6 -21.77 -9.32 -57.42
N ALA A 7 -22.17 -8.17 -56.87
CA ALA A 7 -22.27 -7.79 -55.44
C ALA A 7 -20.93 -7.27 -54.90
N GLY A 8 -20.82 -5.93 -54.82
CA GLY A 8 -19.66 -5.25 -54.25
C GLY A 8 -19.68 -5.34 -52.72
N LEU A 9 -18.68 -6.02 -52.17
CA LEU A 9 -18.41 -6.09 -50.74
C LEU A 9 -17.36 -5.01 -50.41
N TYR A 10 -17.76 -3.98 -49.68
CA TYR A 10 -16.84 -2.98 -49.12
C TYR A 10 -16.05 -3.62 -47.97
N LEU A 11 -14.73 -3.73 -48.14
CA LEU A 11 -13.80 -4.09 -47.07
C LEU A 11 -13.54 -2.84 -46.22
N GLY A 12 -14.28 -2.71 -45.12
CA GLY A 12 -13.97 -1.78 -44.04
C GLY A 12 -12.71 -2.23 -43.31
N ILE A 13 -11.68 -1.40 -43.34
CA ILE A 13 -10.43 -1.59 -42.61
C ILE A 13 -10.72 -1.35 -41.13
N SER A 14 -10.86 -2.41 -40.34
CA SER A 14 -10.90 -2.31 -38.89
C SER A 14 -9.50 -2.02 -38.37
N SER A 15 -9.23 -0.77 -38.02
CA SER A 15 -8.04 -0.38 -37.28
C SER A 15 -8.07 -1.01 -35.89
N LEU A 16 -7.15 -1.95 -35.63
CA LEU A 16 -6.84 -2.41 -34.29
C LEU A 16 -6.32 -1.21 -33.48
N VAL A 17 -7.06 -0.79 -32.46
CA VAL A 17 -6.49 0.02 -31.38
C VAL A 17 -5.77 -0.95 -30.47
N THR A 18 -4.47 -1.09 -30.66
CA THR A 18 -3.59 -1.70 -29.67
C THR A 18 -3.61 -0.81 -28.44
N ALA A 19 -4.33 -1.24 -27.40
CA ALA A 19 -4.19 -0.69 -26.06
C ALA A 19 -2.74 -0.94 -25.62
N GLY A 20 -1.89 0.07 -25.80
CA GLY A 20 -0.56 0.07 -25.24
C GLY A 20 -0.68 -0.05 -23.73
N ALA A 21 -0.30 -1.19 -23.19
CA ALA A 21 -0.05 -1.34 -21.77
C ALA A 21 1.03 -0.31 -21.42
N VAL A 22 0.62 0.82 -20.84
CA VAL A 22 1.53 1.72 -20.15
C VAL A 22 2.04 0.91 -18.98
N ASN A 23 3.17 0.24 -19.19
CA ASN A 23 3.95 -0.36 -18.13
C ASN A 23 4.51 0.82 -17.33
N LEU A 24 3.70 1.35 -16.41
CA LEU A 24 4.21 2.13 -15.30
C LEU A 24 5.13 1.17 -14.55
N ALA A 25 6.42 1.21 -14.89
CA ALA A 25 7.47 0.64 -14.07
C ALA A 25 7.45 1.43 -12.76
N MET A 26 6.56 1.01 -11.85
CA MET A 26 6.68 1.39 -10.46
C MET A 26 8.08 0.94 -10.05
N PRO A 27 8.91 1.82 -9.45
CA PRO A 27 10.18 1.38 -8.91
C PRO A 27 9.88 0.19 -8.02
N ALA A 28 10.61 -0.92 -8.22
CA ALA A 28 10.47 -2.10 -7.39
C ALA A 28 10.80 -1.69 -5.95
N GLN A 29 9.77 -1.28 -5.19
CA GLN A 29 9.87 -1.12 -3.76
C GLN A 29 10.33 -2.47 -3.25
N ALA A 30 11.43 -2.46 -2.49
CA ALA A 30 11.89 -3.64 -1.81
C ALA A 30 10.68 -4.27 -1.11
N ALA A 31 10.39 -5.54 -1.40
CA ALA A 31 9.21 -6.19 -0.86
C ALA A 31 9.26 -6.07 0.67
N ALA A 32 8.19 -5.50 1.24
CA ALA A 32 8.09 -5.34 2.68
C ALA A 32 8.30 -6.68 3.40
N SER A 33 8.95 -6.62 4.56
CA SER A 33 9.18 -7.79 5.39
C SER A 33 7.87 -8.39 5.90
N SER A 34 6.95 -7.52 6.31
CA SER A 34 5.60 -7.89 6.69
C SER A 34 4.66 -6.70 6.53
N SER A 35 3.35 -6.96 6.61
CA SER A 35 2.35 -5.90 6.61
C SER A 35 1.19 -6.16 7.58
N ALA A 36 0.58 -5.07 8.03
CA ALA A 36 -0.63 -5.04 8.82
C ALA A 36 -1.71 -4.25 8.07
N ILE A 37 -2.92 -4.79 7.98
CA ILE A 37 -4.04 -4.19 7.25
C ILE A 37 -5.19 -3.96 8.21
N VAL A 38 -5.73 -2.74 8.21
CA VAL A 38 -6.97 -2.39 8.92
C VAL A 38 -8.12 -2.25 7.93
N LYS A 39 -9.30 -2.71 8.36
CA LYS A 39 -10.54 -2.58 7.61
C LYS A 39 -11.56 -1.78 8.39
N THR A 40 -12.27 -0.88 7.73
CA THR A 40 -13.44 -0.17 8.25
C THR A 40 -14.62 -0.45 7.33
N GLY A 41 -15.79 -0.77 7.88
CA GLY A 41 -16.98 -1.12 7.09
C GLY A 41 -16.78 -2.31 6.13
N GLY A 42 -15.87 -3.24 6.43
CA GLY A 42 -15.54 -4.39 5.57
C GLY A 42 -14.57 -4.08 4.41
N THR A 43 -14.28 -2.81 4.16
CA THR A 43 -13.31 -2.35 3.15
C THR A 43 -11.95 -2.08 3.77
N ARG A 44 -10.89 -2.22 2.98
CA ARG A 44 -9.52 -1.87 3.41
C ARG A 44 -9.46 -0.36 3.66
N ALA A 45 -9.02 0.03 4.85
CA ALA A 45 -8.94 1.43 5.27
C ALA A 45 -7.50 1.94 5.32
N GLY A 46 -6.56 1.09 5.77
CA GLY A 46 -5.15 1.42 5.82
C GLY A 46 -4.26 0.19 5.79
N GLU A 47 -3.00 0.39 5.43
CA GLU A 47 -1.95 -0.64 5.54
C GLU A 47 -0.66 -0.01 6.05
N ALA A 48 0.04 -0.72 6.93
CA ALA A 48 1.40 -0.40 7.30
C ALA A 48 2.31 -1.56 6.87
N TRP A 49 3.38 -1.24 6.14
CA TRP A 49 4.43 -2.16 5.76
C TRP A 49 5.66 -1.94 6.61
N PHE A 50 6.15 -3.01 7.24
CA PHE A 50 7.44 -2.99 7.91
C PHE A 50 8.53 -3.40 6.95
N ASN A 51 9.55 -2.56 6.81
CA ASN A 51 10.71 -2.80 5.96
C ASN A 51 11.96 -2.90 6.83
N ARG A 52 12.69 -4.02 6.67
CA ARG A 52 13.98 -4.22 7.34
C ARG A 52 15.04 -3.34 6.70
N SER A 53 16.04 -2.94 7.49
CA SER A 53 17.24 -2.26 7.01
C SER A 53 17.91 -3.09 5.91
N ASN A 54 18.12 -2.48 4.75
CA ASN A 54 18.66 -3.15 3.58
C ASN A 54 19.68 -2.27 2.82
N GLY A 55 20.30 -1.31 3.50
CA GLY A 55 21.19 -0.33 2.89
C GLY A 55 20.51 0.91 2.30
N THR A 56 19.16 0.95 2.24
CA THR A 56 18.38 2.16 1.93
C THR A 56 17.90 2.85 3.21
N HIS A 57 17.26 4.03 3.13
CA HIS A 57 16.72 4.76 4.30
C HIS A 57 17.76 5.01 5.42
N SER A 58 18.96 5.45 5.04
CA SER A 58 20.09 5.60 5.98
C SER A 58 20.43 4.31 6.74
N ASN A 59 20.20 3.16 6.10
CA ASN A 59 20.36 1.82 6.66
C ASN A 59 19.52 1.54 7.92
N LYS A 60 18.39 2.23 8.08
CA LYS A 60 17.42 2.02 9.15
C LYS A 60 16.30 1.12 8.64
N ALA A 61 15.67 0.37 9.54
CA ALA A 61 14.34 -0.14 9.27
C ALA A 61 13.34 1.01 9.18
N TRP A 62 12.23 0.83 8.48
CA TRP A 62 11.19 1.86 8.40
C TRP A 62 9.80 1.27 8.24
N PHE A 63 8.80 2.07 8.57
CA PHE A 63 7.42 1.80 8.18
C PHE A 63 7.06 2.61 6.95
N ASP A 64 6.30 2.00 6.04
CA ASP A 64 5.52 2.70 5.05
C ASP A 64 4.05 2.62 5.49
N VAL A 65 3.43 3.76 5.79
CA VAL A 65 2.02 3.82 6.24
C VAL A 65 1.19 4.43 5.11
N TYR A 66 0.12 3.76 4.73
CA TYR A 66 -0.73 4.13 3.61
C TYR A 66 -2.21 4.19 3.99
N ASP A 67 -2.82 5.33 3.67
CA ASP A 67 -4.26 5.52 3.71
C ASP A 67 -4.87 5.08 2.38
N ALA A 68 -5.71 4.05 2.46
CA ALA A 68 -6.33 3.41 1.31
C ALA A 68 -7.75 3.94 1.02
N LYS A 69 -8.43 4.51 2.01
CA LYS A 69 -9.86 4.80 1.93
C LYS A 69 -10.15 6.27 1.68
N CYS A 70 -9.19 7.15 1.96
CA CYS A 70 -9.27 8.55 1.55
C CYS A 70 -10.52 9.27 2.07
N ASP A 71 -10.97 8.91 3.27
CA ASP A 71 -12.20 9.37 3.90
C ASP A 71 -11.97 10.51 4.92
N ALA A 72 -10.82 11.17 4.85
CA ALA A 72 -10.35 12.22 5.77
C ALA A 72 -10.09 11.76 7.21
N GLU A 73 -10.20 10.45 7.46
CA GLU A 73 -9.84 9.82 8.72
C GLU A 73 -8.35 9.42 8.69
N PRO A 74 -7.52 9.91 9.63
CA PRO A 74 -6.09 9.66 9.57
C PRO A 74 -5.76 8.18 9.86
N VAL A 75 -4.83 7.65 9.06
CA VAL A 75 -4.26 6.31 9.26
C VAL A 75 -2.92 6.45 9.96
N TYR A 76 -2.74 5.68 11.03
CA TYR A 76 -1.52 5.70 11.81
C TYR A 76 -1.02 4.30 12.13
N VAL A 77 0.28 4.18 12.36
CA VAL A 77 0.90 2.94 12.85
C VAL A 77 1.22 3.09 14.34
N GLN A 78 0.82 2.09 15.11
CA GLN A 78 1.25 1.90 16.49
C GLN A 78 2.30 0.80 16.55
N TYR A 79 3.41 1.05 17.22
CA TYR A 79 4.46 0.04 17.36
C TYR A 79 5.21 0.14 18.69
N SER A 80 5.74 -1.02 19.11
CA SER A 80 6.64 -1.19 20.24
C SER A 80 7.87 -1.96 19.77
N ILE A 81 9.05 -1.55 20.22
CA ILE A 81 10.32 -2.19 19.91
C ILE A 81 10.84 -2.90 21.16
N ASN A 82 11.33 -4.12 21.00
CA ASN A 82 11.87 -4.95 22.07
C ASN A 82 10.91 -5.18 23.26
N GLY A 83 9.60 -5.09 23.01
CA GLY A 83 8.58 -5.27 24.02
C GLY A 83 8.46 -4.10 25.00
N ASP A 84 8.95 -2.92 24.63
CA ASP A 84 8.75 -1.69 25.39
C ASP A 84 7.26 -1.47 25.69
N LEU A 85 6.95 -1.02 26.92
CA LEU A 85 5.58 -0.74 27.38
C LEU A 85 4.95 0.53 26.75
N LYS A 86 5.70 1.21 25.88
CA LYS A 86 5.24 2.42 25.19
C LYS A 86 4.97 2.10 23.73
N ASP A 87 3.75 2.37 23.30
CA ASP A 87 3.40 2.37 21.89
C ASP A 87 3.73 3.74 21.29
N TYR A 88 4.58 3.75 20.27
CA TYR A 88 4.83 4.93 19.46
C TYR A 88 3.73 5.02 18.40
N THR A 89 3.19 6.22 18.18
CA THR A 89 2.19 6.48 17.15
C THR A 89 2.80 7.40 16.09
N GLN A 90 2.59 7.05 14.82
CA GLN A 90 3.01 7.86 13.68
C GLN A 90 1.87 7.94 12.67
N GLU A 91 1.36 9.14 12.48
CA GLU A 91 0.22 9.47 11.61
C GLU A 91 0.67 9.80 10.21
N ASN A 92 -0.06 9.31 9.20
CA ASN A 92 0.16 9.71 7.83
C ASN A 92 -0.51 11.07 7.55
N ASP A 93 0.26 12.15 7.72
CA ASP A 93 -0.17 13.53 7.40
C ASP A 93 -0.20 13.83 5.89
N GLY A 94 0.29 12.92 5.05
CA GLY A 94 0.36 13.12 3.59
C GLY A 94 -1.00 13.07 2.89
N GLY A 95 -2.04 12.60 3.59
CA GLY A 95 -3.39 12.46 3.06
C GLY A 95 -3.58 11.24 2.16
N CYS A 96 -4.77 11.18 1.54
CA CYS A 96 -5.24 10.08 0.70
C CYS A 96 -4.20 9.57 -0.31
N GLY A 97 -3.99 8.26 -0.34
CA GLY A 97 -3.18 7.60 -1.37
C GLY A 97 -1.68 7.89 -1.28
N THR A 98 -1.23 8.55 -0.21
CA THR A 98 0.19 8.80 0.04
C THR A 98 0.76 7.75 1.00
N THR A 99 2.05 7.49 0.85
CA THR A 99 2.81 6.64 1.75
C THR A 99 3.76 7.51 2.56
N MET A 100 3.65 7.46 3.88
CA MET A 100 4.63 8.08 4.77
C MET A 100 5.66 7.05 5.21
N GLY A 101 6.94 7.36 4.95
CA GLY A 101 8.09 6.59 5.41
C GLY A 101 8.57 7.06 6.79
N VAL A 102 8.47 6.21 7.81
CA VAL A 102 8.96 6.49 9.17
C VAL A 102 10.20 5.67 9.45
N ASN A 103 11.36 6.33 9.48
CA ASN A 103 12.60 5.67 9.86
C ASN A 103 12.60 5.30 11.35
N LEU A 104 13.03 4.07 11.63
CA LEU A 104 13.20 3.53 12.97
C LEU A 104 14.69 3.55 13.35
N GLN A 105 15.14 2.50 14.04
CA GLN A 105 16.52 2.29 14.42
C GLN A 105 17.27 1.35 13.46
N THR A 106 18.58 1.29 13.65
CA THR A 106 19.50 0.39 12.94
C THR A 106 19.87 -0.80 13.83
N GLY A 107 20.31 -1.91 13.24
CA GLY A 107 20.72 -3.10 13.99
C GLY A 107 19.55 -4.01 14.37
N TYR A 108 19.84 -5.10 15.08
CA TYR A 108 18.83 -6.10 15.41
C TYR A 108 17.88 -5.62 16.50
N PHE A 109 16.58 -5.79 16.26
CA PHE A 109 15.53 -5.58 17.26
C PHE A 109 14.28 -6.37 16.89
N THR A 110 13.45 -6.67 17.89
CA THR A 110 12.10 -7.20 17.63
C THR A 110 11.10 -6.06 17.62
N ILE A 111 10.05 -6.18 16.81
CA ILE A 111 9.02 -5.17 16.70
C ILE A 111 7.64 -5.80 16.75
N LYS A 112 6.72 -5.13 17.44
CA LYS A 112 5.30 -5.46 17.43
C LYS A 112 4.54 -4.22 16.99
N TYR A 113 3.71 -4.33 15.96
CA TYR A 113 3.02 -3.19 15.36
C TYR A 113 1.60 -3.52 14.90
N ARG A 114 0.77 -2.49 14.77
CA ARG A 114 -0.57 -2.56 14.15
C ARG A 114 -0.85 -1.24 13.44
N VAL A 115 -1.72 -1.29 12.44
CA VAL A 115 -2.22 -0.08 11.78
C VAL A 115 -3.62 0.21 12.29
N CYS A 116 -3.93 1.48 12.48
CA CYS A 116 -5.22 1.93 12.94
C CYS A 116 -5.73 3.09 12.08
N VAL A 117 -7.03 3.29 12.10
CA VAL A 117 -7.71 4.45 11.54
C VAL A 117 -8.38 5.15 12.71
N ASP A 118 -7.98 6.39 12.94
CA ASP A 118 -8.68 7.29 13.85
C ASP A 118 -10.09 7.51 13.29
N ASN A 119 -11.14 7.30 14.08
CA ASN A 119 -12.52 7.57 13.64
C ASN A 119 -13.13 8.75 14.42
N GLY A 120 -12.27 9.64 14.91
CA GLY A 120 -12.59 10.83 15.68
C GLY A 120 -13.27 10.51 17.01
N VAL A 121 -14.60 10.67 17.04
CA VAL A 121 -15.43 10.49 18.25
C VAL A 121 -15.76 9.03 18.56
N PHE A 122 -15.45 8.10 17.65
CA PHE A 122 -15.65 6.67 17.84
C PHE A 122 -14.35 5.96 18.17
N SER A 123 -14.43 4.74 18.73
CA SER A 123 -13.25 3.92 18.97
C SER A 123 -12.49 3.66 17.66
N ASP A 124 -11.17 3.86 17.71
CA ASP A 124 -10.30 3.59 16.58
C ASP A 124 -10.42 2.15 16.10
N SER A 125 -10.47 2.01 14.78
CA SER A 125 -10.44 0.71 14.14
C SER A 125 -8.99 0.33 13.97
N CYS A 126 -8.56 -0.76 14.60
CA CYS A 126 -7.19 -1.23 14.52
C CYS A 126 -7.10 -2.64 13.95
N SER A 127 -6.02 -2.93 13.24
CA SER A 127 -5.65 -4.29 12.90
C SER A 127 -5.24 -5.07 14.14
N SER A 128 -5.22 -6.41 14.03
CA SER A 128 -4.50 -7.24 14.98
C SER A 128 -3.02 -6.86 15.01
N TRP A 129 -2.38 -7.05 16.17
CA TRP A 129 -0.94 -6.90 16.30
C TRP A 129 -0.18 -7.90 15.42
N LYS A 130 0.85 -7.41 14.75
CA LYS A 130 1.85 -8.16 14.00
C LYS A 130 3.19 -8.07 14.72
N SER A 131 3.97 -9.15 14.66
CA SER A 131 5.33 -9.17 15.19
C SER A 131 6.32 -9.49 14.09
N ASP A 132 7.46 -8.81 14.09
CA ASP A 132 8.57 -9.01 13.17
C ASP A 132 9.90 -8.65 13.87
N HIS A 133 10.99 -8.59 13.10
CA HIS A 133 12.31 -8.17 13.55
C HIS A 133 13.09 -7.51 12.41
N ASN A 134 14.04 -6.65 12.78
CA ASN A 134 15.05 -6.12 11.86
C ASN A 134 16.30 -6.99 11.83
#